data_AF-A0A9X2CU71-F1
#
_entry.id   AF-A0A9X2CU71-F1
#
_cell.length_a   1.000
_cell.length_b   1.000
_cell.length_c   1.000
_cell.angle_alpha   90.00
_cell.angle_beta   90.00
_cell.angle_gamma   90.00
#
_symmetry.space_group_name_H-M   'P 1'
#
loop_
_entity.id
_entity.type
_entity.pdbx_description
1 polymer ?
#
loop_
_entity_poly.entity_id
_entity_poly.type
_entity_poly.pdbx_seq_one_letter_code
_entity_poly.pdbx_strand_id
1 'polypeptide(L)'
;MFFEAYLSYPMFLVSLLLSVIAYIGLFFISKKENRLKYVTVLLIGITYIYIYVSLLPDPFVRSLDDIKSAYDTYTEATADIPESEVEDSSWLPTWDLAYSTLETEMLLFYTEESYFDRFFRTEYLPSAEELDEFLTLEQQVQTEHRGHVEKALHALYNAYPLHSHFNMLEENECVDHIEVTICKNDSHFTIQLDETVIADPNRLQSYYVFKDVLLLTGQSSTYFLPKDKMDYTSTSLEASYKDITYTIDGEVQFED
;
A
#
# COMPACT_ATOMS: atom_id res chain seq x y z
N MET A 1 -41.07 10.77 -14.37
CA MET A 1 -39.88 10.21 -15.05
C MET A 1 -39.10 11.36 -15.61
N PHE A 2 -38.32 12.00 -14.75
CA PHE A 2 -37.40 13.07 -15.15
C PHE A 2 -36.12 12.40 -15.65
N PHE A 3 -35.67 12.80 -16.83
CA PHE A 3 -34.39 12.42 -17.39
C PHE A 3 -33.26 12.94 -16.48
N GLU A 4 -32.80 12.13 -15.53
CA GLU A 4 -31.50 12.30 -14.88
C GLU A 4 -30.43 11.62 -15.72
N ALA A 5 -30.27 12.07 -16.97
CA ALA A 5 -29.04 11.85 -17.69
C ALA A 5 -28.12 13.03 -17.34
N TYR A 6 -27.52 13.00 -16.15
CA TYR A 6 -26.38 13.85 -15.88
C TYR A 6 -25.29 13.39 -16.85
N LEU A 7 -25.09 14.14 -17.95
CA LEU A 7 -23.79 14.10 -18.62
C LEU A 7 -22.77 14.36 -17.51
N SER A 8 -21.84 13.44 -17.30
CA SER A 8 -20.74 13.66 -16.37
C SER A 8 -20.11 15.02 -16.69
N TYR A 9 -19.71 15.77 -15.65
CA TYR A 9 -19.13 17.11 -15.82
C TYR A 9 -18.03 17.18 -16.91
N PRO A 10 -17.19 16.15 -17.10
CA PRO A 10 -16.26 16.05 -18.23
C PRO A 10 -16.93 15.96 -19.61
N MET A 11 -17.97 15.14 -19.77
CA MET A 11 -18.75 15.04 -21.02
C MET A 11 -19.45 16.36 -21.34
N PHE A 12 -19.94 17.08 -20.32
CA PHE A 12 -20.47 18.44 -20.48
C PHE A 12 -19.38 19.40 -20.98
N LEU A 13 -18.18 19.36 -20.38
CA LEU A 13 -17.03 20.17 -20.79
C LEU A 13 -16.57 19.88 -22.22
N VAL A 14 -16.50 18.61 -22.63
CA VAL A 14 -16.15 18.21 -24.00
C VAL A 14 -17.21 18.71 -24.98
N SER A 15 -18.50 18.56 -24.65
CA SER A 15 -19.61 19.09 -25.45
C SER A 15 -19.55 20.62 -25.58
N LEU A 16 -19.23 21.32 -24.48
CA LEU A 16 -19.03 22.77 -24.45
C LEU A 16 -17.84 23.18 -25.33
N LEU A 17 -16.72 22.49 -25.23
CA LEU A 17 -15.51 22.77 -26.00
C LEU A 17 -15.75 22.57 -27.51
N LEU A 18 -16.43 21.48 -27.87
CA LEU A 18 -16.82 21.18 -29.25
C LEU A 18 -17.79 22.22 -29.82
N SER A 19 -18.75 22.68 -29.01
CA SER A 19 -19.69 23.73 -29.43
C SER A 19 -19.01 25.09 -29.58
N VAL A 20 -18.01 25.42 -28.74
CA VAL A 20 -17.16 26.61 -28.92
C VAL A 20 -16.31 26.51 -30.19
N ILE A 21 -15.66 25.37 -30.44
CA ILE A 21 -14.86 25.14 -31.66
C ILE A 21 -15.73 25.18 -32.91
N ALA A 22 -16.94 24.63 -32.85
CA ALA A 22 -17.92 24.69 -33.92
C ALA A 22 -18.37 26.14 -34.19
N TYR A 23 -18.66 26.91 -33.13
CA TYR A 23 -19.06 28.31 -33.22
C TYR A 23 -17.97 29.20 -33.84
N ILE A 24 -16.72 29.04 -33.38
CA ILE A 24 -15.55 29.74 -33.93
C ILE A 24 -15.39 29.39 -35.42
N GLY A 25 -15.41 28.10 -35.77
CA GLY A 25 -15.26 27.66 -37.16
C GLY A 25 -16.36 28.18 -38.10
N LEU A 26 -17.61 28.29 -37.63
CA LEU A 26 -18.71 28.86 -38.40
C LEU A 26 -18.54 30.37 -38.66
N PHE A 27 -17.91 31.10 -37.73
CA PHE A 27 -17.65 32.53 -37.84
C PHE A 27 -16.52 32.84 -38.85
N PHE A 28 -15.44 32.05 -38.85
CA PHE A 28 -14.28 32.29 -39.71
C PHE A 28 -14.42 31.74 -41.14
N ILE A 29 -15.34 30.80 -41.37
CA ILE A 29 -15.57 30.24 -42.72
C ILE A 29 -16.70 30.99 -43.43
N SER A 30 -16.37 31.85 -44.40
CA SER A 30 -17.38 32.69 -45.08
C SER A 30 -18.17 31.96 -46.18
N LYS A 31 -17.59 30.93 -46.82
CA LYS A 31 -18.23 30.15 -47.89
C LYS A 31 -19.06 29.00 -47.33
N LYS A 32 -20.34 28.92 -47.74
CA LYS A 32 -21.32 27.93 -47.27
C LYS A 32 -20.88 26.47 -47.48
N GLU A 33 -20.23 26.15 -48.61
CA GLU A 33 -19.68 24.81 -48.88
C GLU A 33 -18.56 24.41 -47.91
N ASN A 34 -17.72 25.35 -47.51
CA ASN A 34 -16.62 25.07 -46.59
C ASN A 34 -17.13 24.90 -45.15
N ARG A 35 -18.27 25.53 -44.78
CA ARG A 35 -18.93 25.31 -43.49
C ARG A 35 -19.43 23.88 -43.35
N LEU A 36 -20.05 23.35 -44.41
CA LEU A 36 -20.52 21.96 -44.42
C LEU A 36 -19.35 20.99 -44.26
N LYS A 37 -18.27 21.18 -45.03
CA LYS A 37 -17.04 20.36 -44.91
C LYS A 37 -16.44 20.41 -43.51
N TYR A 38 -16.39 21.59 -42.89
CA TYR A 38 -15.89 21.75 -41.53
C TYR A 38 -16.73 21.01 -40.51
N VAL A 39 -18.06 21.15 -40.55
CA VAL A 39 -18.97 20.43 -39.64
C VAL A 39 -18.87 18.92 -39.85
N THR A 40 -18.76 18.44 -41.09
CA THR A 40 -18.58 17.02 -41.39
C THR A 40 -17.25 16.48 -40.85
N VAL A 41 -16.14 17.21 -41.02
CA VAL A 41 -14.82 16.82 -40.46
C VAL A 41 -14.85 16.81 -38.94
N LEU A 42 -15.52 17.78 -38.32
CA LEU A 42 -15.65 17.87 -36.87
C LEU A 42 -16.48 16.71 -36.30
N LEU A 43 -17.57 16.33 -36.97
CA LEU A 43 -18.35 15.13 -36.63
C LEU A 43 -17.53 13.84 -36.78
N ILE A 44 -16.80 13.68 -37.89
CA ILE A 44 -15.91 12.52 -38.09
C ILE A 44 -14.84 12.45 -36.99
N GLY A 45 -14.27 13.60 -36.61
CA GLY A 45 -13.29 13.68 -35.52
C GLY A 45 -13.87 13.26 -34.17
N ILE A 46 -15.08 13.70 -33.84
CA ILE A 46 -15.80 13.27 -32.62
C ILE A 46 -16.06 11.76 -32.65
N THR A 47 -16.57 11.24 -33.78
CA THR A 47 -16.82 9.79 -33.94
C THR A 47 -15.54 8.98 -33.79
N TYR A 48 -14.42 9.47 -34.33
CA TYR A 48 -13.12 8.83 -34.19
C TYR A 48 -12.62 8.81 -32.75
N ILE A 49 -12.75 9.93 -32.02
CA ILE A 49 -12.42 10.01 -30.60
C ILE A 49 -13.29 9.04 -29.79
N TYR A 50 -14.59 8.99 -30.05
CA TYR A 50 -15.51 8.07 -29.37
C TYR A 50 -15.11 6.61 -29.63
N ILE A 51 -14.87 6.22 -30.89
CA ILE A 51 -14.42 4.87 -31.23
C ILE A 51 -13.09 4.54 -30.53
N TYR A 52 -12.14 5.48 -30.52
CA TYR A 52 -10.86 5.30 -29.84
C TYR A 52 -11.03 5.08 -28.32
N VAL A 53 -11.87 5.89 -27.66
CA VAL A 53 -12.18 5.75 -26.22
C VAL A 53 -12.88 4.41 -25.93
N SER A 54 -13.80 3.98 -26.80
CA SER A 54 -14.51 2.70 -26.65
C SER A 54 -13.65 1.47 -26.95
N LEU A 55 -12.50 1.63 -27.63
CA LEU A 55 -11.56 0.54 -27.91
C LEU A 55 -10.46 0.42 -26.85
N LEU A 56 -10.31 1.42 -25.97
CA LEU A 56 -9.40 1.30 -24.84
C LEU A 56 -9.93 0.21 -23.88
N PRO A 57 -9.09 -0.70 -23.39
CA PRO A 57 -9.51 -1.68 -22.40
C PRO A 57 -10.01 -0.96 -21.15
N ASP A 58 -11.02 -1.52 -20.49
CA ASP A 58 -11.49 -1.02 -19.20
C ASP A 58 -10.33 -1.03 -18.20
N PRO A 59 -10.22 0.00 -17.34
CA PRO A 59 -9.15 0.04 -16.34
C PRO A 59 -9.29 -1.16 -15.41
N PHE A 60 -8.15 -1.72 -14.97
CA PHE A 60 -8.15 -2.80 -14.00
C PHE A 60 -8.41 -2.22 -12.62
N VAL A 61 -9.69 -2.02 -12.29
CA VAL A 61 -10.13 -1.47 -10.99
C VAL A 61 -10.72 -2.60 -10.16
N ARG A 62 -10.39 -2.63 -8.88
CA ARG A 62 -11.00 -3.54 -7.90
C ARG A 62 -12.17 -2.87 -7.21
N SER A 63 -13.27 -3.60 -7.11
CA SER A 63 -14.44 -3.12 -6.37
C SER A 63 -14.18 -3.24 -4.88
N LEU A 64 -14.90 -2.45 -4.08
CA LEU A 64 -14.85 -2.57 -2.63
C LEU A 64 -15.30 -3.96 -2.15
N ASP A 65 -16.20 -4.61 -2.87
CA ASP A 65 -16.66 -5.96 -2.58
C ASP A 65 -15.55 -7.00 -2.76
N ASP A 66 -14.68 -6.84 -3.78
CA ASP A 66 -13.52 -7.71 -3.97
C ASP A 66 -12.55 -7.62 -2.79
N ILE A 67 -12.31 -6.39 -2.30
CA ILE A 67 -11.45 -6.13 -1.15
C ILE A 67 -12.05 -6.72 0.13
N LYS A 68 -13.37 -6.56 0.34
CA LYS A 68 -14.07 -7.17 1.47
C LYS A 68 -13.99 -8.70 1.43
N SER A 69 -14.14 -9.31 0.25
CA SER A 69 -13.97 -10.77 0.10
C SER A 69 -12.54 -11.22 0.39
N ALA A 70 -11.53 -10.44 -0.02
CA ALA A 70 -10.14 -10.72 0.32
C ALA A 70 -9.88 -10.55 1.83
N TYR A 71 -10.52 -9.57 2.46
CA TYR A 71 -10.46 -9.35 3.91
C TYR A 71 -11.10 -10.48 4.72
N ASP A 72 -12.23 -11.02 4.27
CA ASP A 72 -12.84 -12.20 4.90
C ASP A 72 -11.89 -13.41 4.83
N THR A 73 -11.28 -13.64 3.66
CA THR A 73 -10.29 -14.72 3.46
C THR A 73 -9.06 -14.54 4.36
N TYR A 74 -8.58 -13.30 4.48
CA TYR A 74 -7.49 -12.94 5.39
C TYR A 74 -7.86 -13.23 6.84
N THR A 75 -9.05 -12.83 7.27
CA THR A 75 -9.55 -13.04 8.64
C THR A 75 -9.67 -14.54 8.94
N GLU A 76 -10.22 -15.33 8.02
CA GLU A 76 -10.27 -16.79 8.16
C GLU A 76 -8.87 -17.39 8.31
N ALA A 77 -7.90 -16.97 7.49
CA ALA A 77 -6.53 -17.46 7.59
C ALA A 77 -5.82 -17.04 8.88
N THR A 78 -6.12 -15.86 9.43
CA THR A 78 -5.54 -15.39 10.70
C THR A 78 -6.05 -16.17 11.92
N ALA A 79 -7.22 -16.81 11.82
CA ALA A 79 -7.78 -17.60 12.92
C ALA A 79 -6.95 -18.85 13.24
N ASP A 80 -6.14 -19.30 12.28
CA ASP A 80 -5.25 -20.45 12.42
C ASP A 80 -3.87 -20.09 13.04
N ILE A 81 -3.61 -18.80 13.31
CA ILE A 81 -2.36 -18.36 13.95
C ILE A 81 -2.32 -18.89 15.39
N PRO A 82 -1.31 -19.69 15.77
CA PRO A 82 -1.20 -20.26 17.11
C PRO A 82 -1.03 -19.18 18.19
N GLU A 83 -1.66 -19.39 19.35
CA GLU A 83 -1.53 -18.51 20.52
C GLU A 83 -0.26 -18.81 21.36
N SER A 84 0.46 -19.87 21.05
CA SER A 84 1.65 -20.33 21.77
C SER A 84 2.72 -20.85 20.82
N GLU A 85 3.93 -21.05 21.34
CA GLU A 85 5.04 -21.65 20.60
C GLU A 85 4.65 -22.99 19.95
N VAL A 86 4.94 -23.12 18.66
CA VAL A 86 4.73 -24.35 17.90
C VAL A 86 5.86 -24.58 16.90
N GLU A 87 6.18 -25.85 16.65
CA GLU A 87 7.09 -26.24 15.57
C GLU A 87 6.37 -26.32 14.21
N ASP A 88 5.04 -26.42 14.21
CA ASP A 88 4.24 -26.49 12.98
C ASP A 88 4.01 -25.10 12.39
N SER A 89 4.66 -24.84 11.26
CA SER A 89 4.51 -23.61 10.47
C SER A 89 3.62 -23.78 9.24
N SER A 90 2.79 -24.83 9.17
CA SER A 90 1.95 -25.14 8.00
C SER A 90 0.85 -24.10 7.71
N TRP A 91 0.44 -23.32 8.71
CA TRP A 91 -0.52 -22.21 8.60
C TRP A 91 0.06 -20.97 7.91
N LEU A 92 1.39 -20.75 8.04
CA LEU A 92 2.06 -19.54 7.59
C LEU A 92 1.90 -19.28 6.08
N PRO A 93 2.06 -20.26 5.16
CA PRO A 93 1.84 -20.02 3.73
C PRO A 93 0.40 -19.62 3.37
N THR A 94 -0.60 -20.14 4.08
CA THR A 94 -2.01 -19.79 3.84
C THR A 94 -2.27 -18.35 4.25
N TRP A 95 -1.78 -17.96 5.42
CA TRP A 95 -1.87 -16.58 5.90
C TRP A 95 -1.08 -15.61 5.03
N ASP A 96 0.12 -16.00 4.60
CA ASP A 96 0.98 -15.22 3.70
C ASP A 96 0.29 -14.89 2.38
N LEU A 97 -0.27 -15.91 1.73
CA LEU A 97 -1.02 -15.75 0.49
C LEU A 97 -2.26 -14.88 0.67
N ALA A 98 -3.02 -15.09 1.76
CA ALA A 98 -4.24 -14.35 2.03
C ALA A 98 -3.95 -12.85 2.26
N TYR A 99 -2.91 -12.52 3.03
CA TYR A 99 -2.51 -11.14 3.25
C TYR A 99 -1.93 -10.48 1.99
N SER A 100 -1.07 -11.18 1.24
CA SER A 100 -0.54 -10.67 -0.04
C SER A 100 -1.64 -10.39 -1.05
N THR A 101 -2.66 -11.25 -1.09
CA THR A 101 -3.85 -11.06 -1.92
C THR A 101 -4.64 -9.82 -1.46
N LEU A 102 -4.96 -9.71 -0.18
CA LEU A 102 -5.67 -8.55 0.38
C LEU A 102 -4.94 -7.24 0.07
N GLU A 103 -3.64 -7.17 0.31
CA GLU A 103 -2.87 -5.95 0.05
C GLU A 103 -2.79 -5.62 -1.44
N THR A 104 -2.69 -6.63 -2.31
CA THR A 104 -2.75 -6.41 -3.76
C THR A 104 -4.11 -5.85 -4.18
N GLU A 105 -5.21 -6.40 -3.66
CA GLU A 105 -6.55 -5.94 -3.97
C GLU A 105 -6.79 -4.51 -3.43
N MET A 106 -6.30 -4.20 -2.23
CA MET A 106 -6.33 -2.84 -1.67
C MET A 106 -5.44 -1.87 -2.46
N LEU A 107 -4.26 -2.30 -2.90
CA LEU A 107 -3.39 -1.50 -3.74
C LEU A 107 -4.08 -1.20 -5.06
N LEU A 108 -4.78 -2.15 -5.66
CA LEU A 108 -5.50 -1.97 -6.93
C LEU A 108 -6.86 -1.25 -6.78
N PHE A 109 -7.20 -0.81 -5.57
CA PHE A 109 -8.29 0.13 -5.34
C PHE A 109 -7.94 1.49 -5.94
N TYR A 110 -8.32 1.67 -7.21
CA TYR A 110 -8.22 2.95 -7.94
C TYR A 110 -6.80 3.50 -8.17
N THR A 111 -5.74 2.68 -8.08
CA THR A 111 -4.35 3.13 -8.33
C THR A 111 -3.90 3.10 -9.80
N GLU A 112 -4.52 2.28 -10.65
CA GLU A 112 -4.19 2.23 -12.09
C GLU A 112 -4.98 3.24 -12.95
N GLU A 113 -5.60 4.24 -12.32
CA GLU A 113 -6.34 5.28 -13.04
C GLU A 113 -5.40 6.25 -13.75
N SER A 114 -5.41 6.22 -15.09
CA SER A 114 -4.81 7.31 -15.83
C SER A 114 -5.65 8.59 -15.69
N TYR A 115 -5.03 9.76 -15.89
CA TYR A 115 -5.76 11.04 -15.97
C TYR A 115 -6.89 11.00 -17.02
N PHE A 116 -6.75 10.13 -18.02
CA PHE A 116 -7.75 9.91 -19.05
C PHE A 116 -8.97 9.14 -18.53
N ASP A 117 -8.78 8.11 -17.71
CA ASP A 117 -9.87 7.32 -17.11
C ASP A 117 -10.72 8.19 -16.17
N ARG A 118 -10.08 9.02 -15.34
CA ARG A 118 -10.76 9.99 -14.47
C ARG A 118 -11.64 10.98 -15.24
N PHE A 119 -11.26 11.31 -16.49
CA PHE A 119 -12.00 12.25 -17.32
C PHE A 119 -13.12 11.60 -18.12
N PHE A 120 -12.92 10.40 -18.67
CA PHE A 120 -13.85 9.81 -19.63
C PHE A 120 -14.67 8.64 -19.07
N ARG A 121 -14.32 8.14 -17.88
CA ARG A 121 -14.84 6.90 -17.29
C ARG A 121 -15.17 7.09 -15.82
N THR A 122 -15.89 8.17 -15.51
CA THR A 122 -16.29 8.56 -14.15
C THR A 122 -17.17 7.53 -13.45
N GLU A 123 -17.78 6.62 -14.20
CA GLU A 123 -18.54 5.48 -13.72
C GLU A 123 -17.69 4.40 -13.02
N TYR A 124 -16.37 4.45 -13.18
CA TYR A 124 -15.40 3.62 -12.46
C TYR A 124 -14.66 4.43 -11.38
N LEU A 125 -15.24 5.51 -10.86
CA LEU A 125 -14.73 6.21 -9.68
C LEU A 125 -15.50 5.73 -8.45
N PRO A 126 -14.85 5.60 -7.29
CA PRO A 126 -15.58 5.29 -6.07
C PRO A 126 -16.51 6.45 -5.74
N SER A 127 -17.70 6.11 -5.27
CA SER A 127 -18.50 7.06 -4.52
C SER A 127 -17.75 7.51 -3.25
N ALA A 128 -18.13 8.67 -2.72
CA ALA A 128 -17.56 9.13 -1.46
C ALA A 128 -17.80 8.13 -0.31
N GLU A 129 -18.94 7.42 -0.34
CA GLU A 129 -19.27 6.38 0.64
C GLU A 129 -18.33 5.17 0.53
N GLU A 130 -18.04 4.70 -0.70
CA GLU A 130 -17.08 3.60 -0.92
C GLU A 130 -15.66 3.98 -0.53
N LEU A 131 -15.27 5.23 -0.76
CA LEU A 131 -13.95 5.74 -0.35
C LEU A 131 -13.82 5.81 1.18
N ASP A 132 -14.84 6.32 1.86
CA ASP A 132 -14.85 6.38 3.34
C ASP A 132 -14.82 4.98 3.96
N GLU A 133 -15.57 4.03 3.37
CA GLU A 133 -15.56 2.64 3.82
C GLU A 133 -14.22 1.97 3.57
N PHE A 134 -13.59 2.19 2.41
CA PHE A 134 -12.24 1.70 2.12
C PHE A 134 -11.21 2.22 3.10
N LEU A 135 -11.20 3.53 3.40
CA LEU A 135 -10.27 4.12 4.36
C LEU A 135 -10.46 3.56 5.78
N THR A 136 -11.70 3.26 6.15
CA THR A 136 -12.01 2.61 7.43
C THR A 136 -11.45 1.19 7.47
N LEU A 137 -11.67 0.42 6.39
CA LEU A 137 -11.15 -0.94 6.27
C LEU A 137 -9.62 -0.96 6.27
N GLU A 138 -8.96 -0.02 5.58
CA GLU A 138 -7.50 0.09 5.55
C GLU A 138 -6.91 0.29 6.95
N GLN A 139 -7.50 1.18 7.76
CA GLN A 139 -7.08 1.39 9.14
C GLN A 139 -7.29 0.16 10.02
N GLN A 140 -8.40 -0.56 9.80
CA GLN A 140 -8.70 -1.80 10.50
C GLN A 140 -7.66 -2.88 10.18
N VAL A 141 -7.39 -3.11 8.89
CA VAL A 141 -6.39 -4.09 8.42
C VAL A 141 -5.00 -3.77 9.00
N GLN A 142 -4.56 -2.51 8.98
CA GLN A 142 -3.27 -2.12 9.56
C GLN A 142 -3.18 -2.43 11.06
N THR A 143 -4.27 -2.22 11.80
CA THR A 143 -4.32 -2.46 13.24
C THR A 143 -4.32 -3.95 13.57
N GLU A 144 -5.16 -4.73 12.90
CA GLU A 144 -5.29 -6.16 13.11
C GLU A 144 -4.03 -6.91 12.65
N HIS A 145 -3.52 -6.58 11.46
CA HIS A 145 -2.34 -7.24 10.90
C HIS A 145 -1.12 -7.14 11.81
N ARG A 146 -0.90 -5.96 12.42
CA ARG A 146 0.17 -5.80 13.41
C ARG A 146 0.00 -6.80 14.57
N GLY A 147 -1.20 -6.91 15.14
CA GLY A 147 -1.46 -7.86 16.22
C GLY A 147 -1.21 -9.31 15.81
N HIS A 148 -1.59 -9.68 14.59
CA HIS A 148 -1.34 -11.02 14.05
C HIS A 148 0.15 -11.31 13.81
N VAL A 149 0.92 -10.33 13.33
CA VAL A 149 2.38 -10.42 13.19
C VAL A 149 3.05 -10.63 14.55
N GLU A 150 2.66 -9.88 15.58
CA GLU A 150 3.21 -10.04 16.92
C GLU A 150 2.95 -11.45 17.48
N LYS A 151 1.73 -11.98 17.30
CA LYS A 151 1.38 -13.37 17.68
C LYS A 151 2.20 -14.40 16.91
N ALA A 152 2.29 -14.23 15.59
CA ALA A 152 3.02 -15.13 14.70
C ALA A 152 4.51 -15.22 15.05
N LEU A 153 5.15 -14.08 15.31
CA LEU A 153 6.57 -14.02 15.68
C LEU A 153 6.83 -14.60 17.07
N HIS A 154 5.88 -14.44 18.00
CA HIS A 154 5.95 -15.13 19.28
C HIS A 154 5.84 -16.65 19.11
N ALA A 155 4.88 -17.14 18.32
CA ALA A 155 4.69 -18.58 18.10
C ALA A 155 5.87 -19.26 17.38
N LEU A 156 6.50 -18.59 16.41
CA LEU A 156 7.58 -19.16 15.59
C LEU A 156 8.98 -19.00 16.20
N TYR A 157 9.22 -17.88 16.87
CA TYR A 157 10.58 -17.48 17.29
C TYR A 157 10.68 -17.13 18.77
N ASN A 158 9.58 -17.21 19.51
CA ASN A 158 9.45 -16.63 20.86
C ASN A 158 9.98 -15.19 20.91
N ALA A 159 9.68 -14.42 19.85
CA ALA A 159 10.23 -13.09 19.67
C ALA A 159 9.37 -12.03 20.38
N TYR A 160 10.04 -11.04 20.99
CA TYR A 160 9.38 -9.94 21.70
C TYR A 160 9.51 -8.60 20.96
N PRO A 161 8.49 -7.72 21.02
CA PRO A 161 8.54 -6.41 20.38
C PRO A 161 9.53 -5.50 21.10
N LEU A 162 10.65 -5.15 20.44
CA LEU A 162 11.65 -4.26 21.04
C LEU A 162 11.14 -2.82 21.17
N HIS A 163 10.23 -2.40 20.27
CA HIS A 163 9.65 -1.06 20.27
C HIS A 163 8.92 -0.72 21.59
N SER A 164 8.41 -1.72 22.31
CA SER A 164 7.75 -1.50 23.60
C SER A 164 8.67 -0.84 24.65
N HIS A 165 9.99 -0.99 24.51
CA HIS A 165 10.99 -0.41 25.39
C HIS A 165 11.40 1.02 25.01
N PHE A 166 11.14 1.46 23.77
CA PHE A 166 11.51 2.80 23.30
C PHE A 166 10.72 3.93 23.99
N ASN A 167 9.45 3.66 24.30
CA ASN A 167 8.57 4.63 24.97
C ASN A 167 8.95 4.88 26.44
N MET A 168 9.87 4.07 26.99
CA MET A 168 10.32 4.18 28.38
C MET A 168 11.62 4.98 28.53
N LEU A 169 12.29 5.34 27.43
CA LEU A 169 13.58 6.04 27.44
C LEU A 169 13.40 7.55 27.35
N GLU A 170 13.97 8.27 28.33
CA GLU A 170 14.18 9.72 28.22
C GLU A 170 15.35 10.03 27.26
N GLU A 171 15.51 11.29 26.91
CA GLU A 171 16.56 11.72 25.98
C GLU A 171 17.97 11.52 26.57
N ASN A 172 18.89 10.94 25.79
CA ASN A 172 20.24 10.54 26.19
C ASN A 172 20.29 9.42 27.23
N GLU A 173 19.22 8.64 27.36
CA GLU A 173 19.21 7.43 28.20
C GLU A 173 19.50 6.18 27.38
N CYS A 174 20.14 5.22 28.04
CA CYS A 174 20.33 3.86 27.54
C CYS A 174 19.70 2.87 28.51
N VAL A 175 19.08 1.83 27.97
CA VAL A 175 18.60 0.68 28.73
C VAL A 175 19.28 -0.58 28.20
N ASP A 176 19.86 -1.33 29.13
CA ASP A 176 20.34 -2.68 28.85
C ASP A 176 19.17 -3.64 28.95
N HIS A 177 18.94 -4.37 27.87
CA HIS A 177 18.03 -5.50 27.80
C HIS A 177 18.85 -6.76 27.45
N ILE A 178 18.29 -7.95 27.67
CA ILE A 178 19.00 -9.22 27.45
C ILE A 178 19.67 -9.23 26.07
N GLU A 179 21.01 -9.20 26.07
CA GLU A 179 21.88 -9.24 24.88
C GLU A 179 21.77 -8.02 23.91
N VAL A 180 21.06 -6.95 24.31
CA VAL A 180 20.86 -5.75 23.48
C VAL A 180 20.84 -4.49 24.36
N THR A 181 21.61 -3.46 24.00
CA THR A 181 21.54 -2.13 24.62
C THR A 181 20.85 -1.16 23.68
N ILE A 182 19.83 -0.44 24.17
CA ILE A 182 19.09 0.56 23.41
C ILE A 182 19.37 1.94 24.00
N CYS A 183 19.90 2.85 23.19
CA CYS A 183 20.15 4.24 23.55
C CYS A 183 19.26 5.17 22.72
N LYS A 184 18.74 6.24 23.34
CA LYS A 184 17.93 7.26 22.66
C LYS A 184 18.67 8.58 22.56
N ASN A 185 18.83 9.09 21.34
CA ASN A 185 19.34 10.41 21.02
C ASN A 185 18.28 11.14 20.19
N ASP A 186 17.55 12.10 20.76
CA ASP A 186 16.42 12.76 20.09
C ASP A 186 15.35 11.76 19.55
N SER A 187 15.07 11.78 18.25
CA SER A 187 14.19 10.86 17.51
C SER A 187 14.92 9.64 16.92
N HIS A 188 16.18 9.47 17.31
CA HIS A 188 17.06 8.43 16.80
C HIS A 188 17.40 7.44 17.93
N PHE A 189 17.30 6.14 17.62
CA PHE A 189 17.66 5.08 18.55
C PHE A 189 18.92 4.36 18.05
N THR A 190 19.87 4.13 18.94
CA THR A 190 21.02 3.26 18.66
C THR A 190 20.81 1.95 19.40
N ILE A 191 20.86 0.85 18.68
CA ILE A 191 20.66 -0.51 19.20
C ILE A 191 21.99 -1.24 19.05
N GLN A 192 22.70 -1.38 20.15
CA GLN A 192 23.95 -2.15 20.21
C GLN A 192 23.60 -3.61 20.50
N LEU A 193 23.99 -4.49 19.59
CA LEU A 193 23.87 -5.94 19.76
C LEU A 193 25.11 -6.47 20.48
N ASP A 194 24.92 -7.38 21.44
CA ASP A 194 26.00 -8.21 21.96
C ASP A 194 26.50 -9.17 20.87
N GLU A 195 27.72 -9.70 21.01
CA GLU A 195 28.33 -10.66 20.07
C GLU A 195 27.50 -11.94 19.86
N THR A 196 26.50 -12.20 20.71
CA THR A 196 25.61 -13.37 20.63
C THR A 196 24.31 -13.09 19.88
N VAL A 197 24.06 -11.86 19.45
CA VAL A 197 22.84 -11.44 18.75
C VAL A 197 23.15 -11.01 17.33
N ILE A 198 22.38 -11.56 16.39
CA ILE A 198 22.52 -11.28 14.97
C ILE A 198 21.26 -10.57 14.48
N ALA A 199 21.45 -9.46 13.75
CA ALA A 199 20.40 -8.89 12.91
C ALA A 199 20.39 -9.62 11.56
N ASP A 200 19.31 -10.36 11.29
CA ASP A 200 19.11 -11.07 10.03
C ASP A 200 17.90 -10.46 9.28
N PRO A 201 18.13 -9.46 8.42
CA PRO A 201 17.08 -8.81 7.65
C PRO A 201 16.46 -9.71 6.57
N ASN A 202 17.08 -10.85 6.27
CA ASN A 202 16.67 -11.78 5.21
C ASN A 202 15.85 -12.96 5.74
N ARG A 203 15.97 -13.27 7.05
CA ARG A 203 15.32 -14.42 7.71
C ARG A 203 13.84 -14.58 7.38
N LEU A 204 13.13 -13.46 7.33
CA LEU A 204 11.68 -13.42 7.19
C LEU A 204 11.23 -13.07 5.76
N GLN A 205 12.14 -12.71 4.86
CA GLN A 205 11.81 -12.20 3.52
C GLN A 205 11.16 -13.25 2.60
N SER A 206 11.24 -14.53 2.94
CA SER A 206 10.51 -15.58 2.22
C SER A 206 8.99 -15.47 2.39
N TYR A 207 8.51 -14.70 3.36
CA TYR A 207 7.10 -14.49 3.66
C TYR A 207 6.77 -13.00 3.60
N TYR A 208 5.86 -12.65 2.70
CA TYR A 208 5.37 -11.31 2.49
C TYR A 208 4.71 -10.70 3.73
N VAL A 209 4.02 -11.50 4.56
CA VAL A 209 3.42 -11.03 5.84
C VAL A 209 4.43 -10.43 6.83
N PHE A 210 5.73 -10.71 6.67
CA PHE A 210 6.78 -10.17 7.52
C PHE A 210 7.66 -9.13 6.82
N LYS A 211 7.26 -8.64 5.64
CA LYS A 211 8.05 -7.69 4.84
C LYS A 211 8.45 -6.43 5.62
N ASP A 212 7.61 -6.00 6.57
CA ASP A 212 7.81 -4.79 7.37
C ASP A 212 8.37 -5.11 8.77
N VAL A 213 9.07 -6.24 8.93
CA VAL A 213 9.66 -6.67 10.20
C VAL A 213 11.13 -7.04 10.06
N LEU A 214 11.94 -6.57 11.00
CA LEU A 214 13.31 -7.00 11.22
C LEU A 214 13.39 -7.91 12.45
N LEU A 215 14.05 -9.06 12.31
CA LEU A 215 14.30 -10.00 13.41
C LEU A 215 15.74 -9.84 13.94
N LEU A 216 15.87 -9.78 15.26
CA LEU A 216 17.14 -9.82 15.98
C LEU A 216 17.18 -11.13 16.77
N THR A 217 18.09 -12.04 16.41
CA THR A 217 18.14 -13.39 17.00
C THR A 217 19.34 -13.52 17.92
N GLY A 218 19.08 -13.65 19.22
CA GLY A 218 20.09 -13.92 20.25
C GLY A 218 20.14 -15.39 20.67
N GLN A 219 21.09 -15.71 21.55
CA GLN A 219 21.14 -17.04 22.19
C GLN A 219 20.07 -17.16 23.29
N SER A 220 19.81 -16.07 23.99
CA SER A 220 18.93 -16.05 25.16
C SER A 220 17.57 -15.44 24.85
N SER A 221 17.48 -14.57 23.84
CA SER A 221 16.24 -13.89 23.48
C SER A 221 16.20 -13.51 22.01
N THR A 222 15.00 -13.51 21.44
CA THR A 222 14.73 -13.02 20.08
C THR A 222 13.87 -11.76 20.18
N TYR A 223 14.19 -10.76 19.36
CA TYR A 223 13.41 -9.53 19.28
C TYR A 223 12.96 -9.27 17.86
N PHE A 224 11.91 -8.48 17.71
CA PHE A 224 11.53 -7.93 16.42
C PHE A 224 11.27 -6.42 16.49
N LEU A 225 11.49 -5.78 15.35
CA LEU A 225 11.30 -4.36 15.13
C LEU A 225 10.48 -4.15 13.85
N PRO A 226 9.45 -3.29 13.87
CA PRO A 226 8.80 -2.89 12.63
C PRO A 226 9.77 -2.05 11.78
N LYS A 227 9.68 -2.14 10.45
CA LYS A 227 10.49 -1.39 9.49
C LYS A 227 9.71 -1.03 8.22
N ASP A 228 9.96 0.16 7.69
CA ASP A 228 9.47 0.61 6.37
C ASP A 228 10.62 0.69 5.34
N LYS A 229 11.82 1.08 5.79
CA LYS A 229 13.02 1.20 4.95
C LYS A 229 14.24 0.67 5.69
N MET A 230 15.20 0.19 4.92
CA MET A 230 16.51 -0.24 5.39
C MET A 230 17.58 0.33 4.47
N ASP A 231 18.62 0.87 5.08
CA ASP A 231 19.84 1.31 4.43
C ASP A 231 21.03 0.63 5.13
N TYR A 232 21.95 0.09 4.34
CA TYR A 232 23.13 -0.59 4.86
C TYR A 232 24.33 0.35 4.82
N THR A 233 25.07 0.43 5.92
CA THR A 233 26.43 0.98 5.91
C THR A 233 27.45 -0.17 5.90
N SER A 234 28.74 0.15 5.82
CA SER A 234 29.79 -0.88 5.88
C SER A 234 29.88 -1.62 7.23
N THR A 235 29.23 -1.10 8.28
CA THR A 235 29.40 -1.58 9.66
C THR A 235 28.10 -1.64 10.47
N SER A 236 26.99 -1.15 9.93
CA SER A 236 25.70 -1.05 10.63
C SER A 236 24.53 -1.16 9.67
N LEU A 237 23.37 -1.47 10.23
CA LEU A 237 22.07 -1.43 9.54
C LEU A 237 21.29 -0.23 10.07
N GLU A 238 20.94 0.71 9.19
CA GLU A 238 19.99 1.75 9.51
C GLU A 238 18.62 1.34 9.00
N ALA A 239 17.61 1.50 9.84
CA ALA A 239 16.24 1.21 9.45
C ALA A 239 15.30 2.23 10.09
N SER A 240 14.18 2.47 9.41
CA SER A 240 13.22 3.49 9.81
C SER A 240 11.82 2.93 9.81
N TYR A 241 11.02 3.34 10.79
CA TYR A 241 9.60 3.03 10.87
C TYR A 241 8.86 4.29 11.29
N LYS A 242 7.96 4.78 10.41
CA LYS A 242 7.31 6.09 10.57
C LYS A 242 8.37 7.20 10.76
N ASP A 243 8.25 8.01 11.81
CA ASP A 243 9.17 9.10 12.11
C ASP A 243 10.35 8.69 13.02
N ILE A 244 10.54 7.38 13.27
CA ILE A 244 11.59 6.85 14.14
C ILE A 244 12.67 6.19 13.29
N THR A 245 13.93 6.56 13.53
CA THR A 245 15.09 5.93 12.90
C THR A 245 15.87 5.16 13.96
N TYR A 246 16.33 3.96 13.60
CA TYR A 246 17.18 3.13 14.42
C TYR A 246 18.44 2.72 13.66
N THR A 247 19.60 2.89 14.31
CA THR A 247 20.87 2.33 13.87
C THR A 247 21.16 1.09 14.70
N ILE A 248 21.41 -0.03 14.02
CA ILE A 248 21.71 -1.31 14.62
C ILE A 248 23.20 -1.59 14.40
N ASP A 249 23.94 -1.59 15.50
CA ASP A 249 25.38 -1.79 15.55
C ASP A 249 25.68 -3.19 16.11
N GLY A 250 26.53 -3.96 15.42
CA GLY A 250 26.89 -5.32 15.83
C GLY A 250 26.98 -6.30 14.66
N GLU A 251 26.72 -7.58 14.92
CA GLU A 251 26.72 -8.61 13.87
C GLU A 251 25.46 -8.51 13.00
N VAL A 252 25.59 -7.82 11.87
CA VAL A 252 24.55 -7.72 10.84
C VAL A 252 24.88 -8.69 9.70
N GLN A 253 23.94 -9.56 9.36
CA GLN A 253 24.05 -10.35 8.13
C GLN A 253 23.65 -9.49 6.94
N PHE A 254 24.65 -9.05 6.17
CA PHE A 254 24.46 -8.30 4.94
C PHE A 254 23.96 -9.22 3.81
N GLU A 255 23.24 -8.64 2.85
CA GLU A 255 22.88 -9.34 1.61
C GLU A 255 24.13 -9.76 0.83
N ASP A 256 24.16 -11.02 0.35
CA ASP A 256 25.12 -11.52 -0.65
C ASP A 256 24.72 -11.10 -2.08
#